data_AF-A0A957NRS1-F1
#
_entry.id   AF-A0A957NRS1-F1
#
_cell.length_a   1.000
_cell.length_b   1.000
_cell.length_c   1.000
_cell.angle_alpha   90.00
_cell.angle_beta   90.00
_cell.angle_gamma   90.00
#
_symmetry.space_group_name_H-M   'P 1'
#
loop_
_entity.id
_entity.type
_entity.pdbx_description
1 polymer ?
#
loop_
_entity_poly.entity_id
_entity_poly.type
_entity_poly.pdbx_seq_one_letter_code
_entity_poly.pdbx_strand_id
1 'polypeptide(L)'
;LTRTGRDFVPIIRQPDVEQLDHMFEQHHTDLVFYGHHHPFSDVQGKSRYINPGSLGCHTAPLARYAIVTIDGDRYTVVHHAAAYNDVPLFQDFEERQTPEREFIYKIFFGGRFPRW
;
A
#
# COMPACT_ATOMS: atom_id res chain seq x y z
N LEU A 1 -5.09 -16.89 6.27
CA LEU A 1 -6.13 -17.29 7.22
C LEU A 1 -6.36 -18.79 7.13
N THR A 2 -5.79 -19.51 8.08
CA THR A 2 -6.12 -20.90 8.41
C THR A 2 -7.63 -21.04 8.60
N ARG A 3 -8.13 -22.28 8.50
CA ARG A 3 -9.55 -22.61 8.78
C ARG A 3 -10.05 -22.12 10.15
N THR A 4 -9.15 -21.78 11.08
CA THR A 4 -9.48 -21.29 12.42
C THR A 4 -9.35 -19.77 12.57
N GLY A 5 -8.81 -19.06 11.57
CA GLY A 5 -8.62 -17.61 11.58
C GLY A 5 -7.58 -17.11 12.60
N ARG A 6 -6.72 -17.99 13.13
CA ARG A 6 -5.80 -17.67 14.25
C ARG A 6 -4.39 -17.24 13.82
N ASP A 7 -4.11 -17.25 12.53
CA ASP A 7 -2.85 -16.81 11.90
C ASP A 7 -2.88 -15.32 11.53
N PHE A 8 -3.75 -14.52 12.17
CA PHE A 8 -3.69 -13.08 12.05
C PHE A 8 -2.42 -12.56 12.73
N VAL A 9 -1.59 -11.85 11.97
CA VAL A 9 -0.43 -11.13 12.49
C VAL A 9 -0.76 -9.64 12.47
N PRO A 10 -0.61 -8.92 13.60
CA PRO A 10 -0.77 -7.46 13.64
C PRO A 10 0.19 -6.77 12.68
N ILE A 11 -0.20 -5.58 12.22
CA ILE A 11 0.64 -4.80 11.33
C ILE A 11 1.88 -4.30 12.08
N ILE A 12 3.04 -4.42 11.45
CA ILE A 12 4.26 -3.74 11.88
C ILE A 12 4.35 -2.48 11.03
N ARG A 13 4.25 -1.30 11.65
CA ARG A 13 4.14 -0.03 10.91
C ARG A 13 5.42 0.32 10.17
N GLN A 14 6.58 0.08 10.77
CA GLN A 14 7.88 0.35 10.15
C GLN A 14 8.70 -0.92 10.29
N PRO A 15 8.37 -1.96 9.51
CA PRO A 15 9.04 -3.24 9.65
C PRO A 15 10.47 -3.11 9.15
N ASP A 16 11.43 -3.55 9.96
CA ASP A 16 12.78 -3.82 9.48
C ASP A 16 12.85 -5.19 8.76
N VAL A 17 14.01 -5.51 8.21
CA VAL A 17 14.21 -6.76 7.44
C VAL A 17 14.06 -7.99 8.33
N GLU A 18 14.52 -7.97 9.58
CA GLU A 18 14.46 -9.11 10.50
C GLU A 18 13.00 -9.44 10.87
N GLN A 19 12.20 -8.39 11.10
CA GLN A 19 10.77 -8.50 11.33
C GLN A 19 10.01 -9.06 10.12
N LEU A 20 10.40 -8.68 8.89
CA LEU A 20 9.80 -9.22 7.66
C LEU A 20 10.21 -10.68 7.44
N ASP A 21 11.48 -11.01 7.65
CA ASP A 21 12.00 -12.37 7.58
C ASP A 21 11.24 -13.30 8.54
N HIS A 22 10.96 -12.84 9.77
CA HIS A 22 10.20 -13.60 10.75
C HIS A 22 8.71 -13.68 10.38
N MET A 23 8.09 -12.56 9.98
CA MET A 23 6.67 -12.50 9.60
C MET A 23 6.34 -13.48 8.46
N PHE A 24 7.25 -13.63 7.51
CA PHE A 24 7.06 -14.48 6.33
C PHE A 24 7.89 -15.77 6.38
N GLU A 25 8.39 -16.19 7.54
CA GLU A 25 9.32 -17.33 7.66
C GLU A 25 8.77 -18.67 7.15
N GLN A 26 7.44 -18.83 7.15
CA GLN A 26 6.75 -20.01 6.65
C GLN A 26 6.65 -20.04 5.11
N HIS A 27 7.03 -18.96 4.43
CA HIS A 27 6.99 -18.83 2.98
C HIS A 27 8.41 -18.86 2.40
N HIS A 28 8.72 -19.90 1.64
CA HIS A 28 9.97 -20.03 0.92
C HIS A 28 9.80 -19.52 -0.52
N THR A 29 9.88 -18.20 -0.69
CA THR A 29 9.63 -17.52 -1.98
C THR A 29 10.64 -16.42 -2.24
N ASP A 30 10.92 -16.10 -3.50
CA ASP A 30 11.86 -15.02 -3.85
C ASP A 30 11.29 -13.61 -3.65
N LEU A 31 9.97 -13.47 -3.79
CA LEU A 31 9.24 -12.21 -3.76
C LEU A 31 8.01 -12.31 -2.86
N VAL A 32 7.83 -11.32 -2.00
CA VAL A 32 6.62 -11.15 -1.19
C VAL A 32 6.07 -9.75 -1.42
N PHE A 33 4.87 -9.67 -2.01
CA PHE A 33 4.11 -8.42 -2.09
C PHE A 33 3.17 -8.31 -0.89
N TYR A 34 3.27 -7.21 -0.16
CA TYR A 34 2.43 -6.92 1.01
C TYR A 34 1.87 -5.50 0.92
N GLY A 35 0.94 -5.17 1.82
CA GLY A 35 0.24 -3.89 1.79
C GLY A 35 -0.39 -3.57 3.12
N HIS A 36 -1.63 -3.08 3.11
CA HIS A 36 -2.39 -2.59 4.26
C HIS A 36 -1.83 -1.31 4.89
N HIS A 37 -0.54 -1.29 5.23
CA HIS A 37 0.14 -0.06 5.62
C HIS A 37 0.53 0.72 4.35
N HIS A 38 -0.13 1.85 4.07
CA HIS A 38 -0.02 2.56 2.79
C HIS A 38 1.37 3.13 2.38
N PRO A 39 2.40 3.29 3.23
CA PRO A 39 3.73 3.71 2.78
C PRO A 39 4.40 2.72 1.83
N PHE A 40 5.26 3.24 0.93
CA PHE A 40 6.07 2.41 0.03
C PHE A 40 7.22 1.76 0.80
N SER A 41 7.57 0.52 0.44
CA SER A 41 8.75 -0.18 0.93
C SER A 41 9.23 -1.18 -0.12
N ASP A 42 10.54 -1.29 -0.32
CA ASP A 42 11.17 -2.33 -1.14
C ASP A 42 12.53 -2.65 -0.52
N VAL A 43 12.60 -3.80 0.14
CA VAL A 43 13.78 -4.21 0.91
C VAL A 43 14.13 -5.66 0.63
N GLN A 44 15.42 -5.97 0.69
CA GLN A 44 15.94 -7.31 0.50
C GLN A 44 16.23 -7.97 1.85
N GLY A 45 15.57 -9.11 2.12
CA GLY A 45 15.91 -10.05 3.21
C GLY A 45 16.09 -11.46 2.64
N LYS A 46 15.54 -12.49 3.31
CA LYS A 46 15.45 -13.85 2.77
C LYS A 46 14.60 -13.91 1.50
N SER A 47 13.54 -13.11 1.46
CA SER A 47 12.80 -12.75 0.26
C SER A 47 12.98 -11.27 -0.04
N ARG A 48 12.67 -10.83 -1.26
CA ARG A 48 12.47 -9.39 -1.52
C ARG A 48 11.05 -9.03 -1.08
N TYR A 49 10.94 -8.11 -0.13
CA TYR A 49 9.66 -7.67 0.45
C TYR A 49 9.25 -6.33 -0.15
N ILE A 50 8.09 -6.30 -0.80
CA ILE A 50 7.62 -5.13 -1.55
C ILE A 50 6.24 -4.71 -1.07
N ASN A 51 6.14 -3.48 -0.58
CA ASN A 51 4.89 -2.77 -0.43
C ASN A 51 4.84 -1.65 -1.48
N PRO A 52 4.00 -1.77 -2.53
CA PRO A 52 3.91 -0.75 -3.57
C PRO A 52 3.33 0.58 -3.04
N GLY A 53 2.77 0.57 -1.83
CA GLY A 53 2.01 1.65 -1.25
C GLY A 53 0.53 1.53 -1.59
N SER A 54 -0.19 2.65 -1.49
CA SER A 54 -1.62 2.71 -1.79
C SER A 54 -1.90 3.31 -3.16
N LEU A 55 -2.86 2.70 -3.86
CA LEU A 55 -3.39 3.20 -5.12
C LEU A 55 -4.23 4.47 -4.94
N GLY A 56 -4.99 4.56 -3.84
CA GLY A 56 -5.99 5.63 -3.65
C GLY A 56 -5.76 6.50 -2.41
N CYS A 57 -4.94 6.08 -1.44
CA CYS A 57 -4.74 6.81 -0.19
C CYS A 57 -3.30 7.31 -0.08
N HIS A 58 -3.10 8.56 -0.48
CA HIS A 58 -1.80 9.20 -0.41
C HIS A 58 -1.95 10.72 -0.22
N THR A 59 -0.90 11.34 0.33
CA THR A 59 -0.85 12.79 0.59
C THR A 59 -0.64 13.62 -0.68
N ALA A 60 -0.53 12.95 -1.84
CA ALA A 60 -0.46 13.53 -3.17
C ALA A 60 -1.36 12.72 -4.12
N PRO A 61 -1.84 13.30 -5.23
CA PRO A 61 -2.69 12.62 -6.20
C PRO A 61 -1.85 11.70 -7.10
N LEU A 62 -1.20 10.72 -6.48
CA LEU A 62 -0.39 9.70 -7.14
C LEU A 62 -0.96 8.33 -6.82
N ALA A 63 -1.31 7.58 -7.86
CA ALA A 63 -1.66 6.17 -7.77
C ALA A 63 -0.39 5.33 -7.84
N ARG A 64 0.01 4.75 -6.70
CA ARG A 64 1.23 3.94 -6.60
C ARG A 64 0.93 2.47 -6.78
N TYR A 65 1.74 1.81 -7.60
CA TYR A 65 1.65 0.38 -7.92
C TYR A 65 3.01 -0.14 -8.38
N ALA A 66 3.17 -1.45 -8.42
CA ALA A 66 4.35 -2.11 -8.97
C ALA A 66 3.93 -3.06 -10.09
N ILE A 67 4.75 -3.15 -11.14
CA ILE A 67 4.64 -4.16 -12.18
C ILE A 67 5.79 -5.15 -11.97
N VAL A 68 5.45 -6.43 -11.83
CA VAL A 68 6.45 -7.51 -11.88
C VAL A 68 6.35 -8.21 -13.22
N THR A 69 7.49 -8.30 -13.91
CA THR A 69 7.62 -9.08 -15.13
C THR A 69 8.45 -10.32 -14.79
N ILE A 70 7.88 -11.50 -15.00
CA ILE A 70 8.53 -12.79 -14.74
C ILE A 70 8.87 -13.42 -16.09
N ASP A 71 10.13 -13.81 -16.25
CA ASP A 71 10.66 -14.49 -17.44
C ASP A 71 11.54 -15.66 -17.00
N GLY A 72 10.98 -16.87 -17.06
CA GLY A 72 11.63 -18.08 -16.54
C GLY A 72 11.91 -18.00 -15.04
N ASP A 73 13.18 -18.12 -14.67
CA ASP A 73 13.70 -18.03 -13.30
C ASP A 73 14.07 -16.60 -12.88
N ARG A 74 13.82 -15.61 -13.75
CA ARG A 74 14.15 -14.21 -13.51
C ARG A 74 12.88 -13.39 -13.36
N TYR A 75 13.01 -12.31 -12.60
CA TYR A 75 11.98 -11.29 -12.54
C TYR A 75 12.59 -9.89 -12.54
N THR A 76 11.79 -8.92 -12.98
CA THR A 76 12.06 -7.50 -12.81
C THR A 76 10.87 -6.85 -12.13
N VAL A 77 11.13 -5.88 -11.26
CA VAL A 77 10.08 -5.09 -10.60
C VAL A 77 10.28 -3.64 -10.98
N VAL A 78 9.23 -3.01 -11.50
CA VAL A 78 9.19 -1.58 -11.80
C VAL A 78 8.13 -0.93 -10.93
N HIS A 79 8.52 0.10 -10.19
CA HIS A 79 7.62 0.87 -9.34
C HIS A 79 7.09 2.09 -10.10
N HIS A 80 5.79 2.31 -10.02
CA HIS A 80 5.10 3.39 -10.71
C HIS A 80 4.35 4.29 -9.73
N ALA A 81 4.28 5.58 -10.08
CA ALA A 81 3.44 6.56 -9.43
C ALA A 81 2.74 7.38 -10.52
N ALA A 82 1.50 7.01 -10.86
CA ALA A 82 0.73 7.70 -11.89
C ALA A 82 0.01 8.91 -11.29
N ALA A 83 0.31 10.11 -11.78
CA ALA A 83 -0.42 11.32 -11.40
C ALA A 83 -1.86 11.27 -11.94
N TYR A 84 -2.81 11.74 -11.15
CA TYR A 84 -4.22 11.85 -11.55
C TYR A 84 -4.80 13.20 -11.13
N ASN A 85 -5.89 13.61 -11.79
CA ASN A 85 -6.69 14.74 -11.34
C ASN A 85 -7.70 14.27 -10.30
N ASP A 86 -7.59 14.77 -9.09
CA ASP A 86 -8.42 14.40 -7.94
C ASP A 86 -9.50 15.44 -7.62
N VAL A 87 -9.62 16.50 -8.42
CA VAL A 87 -10.73 17.46 -8.31
C VAL A 87 -12.10 16.78 -8.43
N PRO A 88 -12.35 15.84 -9.37
CA PRO A 88 -13.63 15.14 -9.44
C PRO A 88 -13.92 14.32 -8.18
N LEU A 89 -12.90 13.69 -7.61
CA LEU A 89 -13.04 12.92 -6.37
C LEU A 89 -13.48 13.84 -5.22
N PHE A 90 -12.84 15.01 -5.08
CA PHE A 90 -13.24 16.00 -4.09
C PHE A 90 -14.68 16.46 -4.27
N GLN A 91 -15.06 16.81 -5.50
CA GLN A 91 -16.42 17.23 -5.85
C GLN A 91 -17.46 16.15 -5.51
N ASP A 92 -17.18 14.89 -5.87
CA ASP A 92 -18.04 13.76 -5.55
C ASP A 92 -18.25 13.60 -4.03
N PHE A 93 -17.22 13.80 -3.21
CA PHE A 93 -17.36 13.72 -1.75
C PHE A 93 -18.26 14.83 -1.20
N GLU A 94 -18.15 16.06 -1.72
CA GLU A 94 -18.99 17.18 -1.32
C GLU A 94 -20.44 17.00 -1.78
N GLU A 95 -20.65 16.69 -3.06
CA GLU A 95 -21.97 16.53 -3.68
C GLU A 95 -22.79 15.41 -3.03
N ARG A 96 -22.13 14.29 -2.70
CA ARG A 96 -22.77 13.13 -2.05
C ARG A 96 -22.91 13.30 -0.55
N GLN A 97 -22.42 14.40 0.01
CA GLN A 97 -22.34 14.64 1.45
C GLN A 97 -21.72 13.43 2.18
N THR A 98 -20.61 12.90 1.65
CA THR A 98 -20.01 11.66 2.16
C THR A 98 -19.80 11.78 3.68
N PRO A 99 -20.28 10.80 4.47
CA PRO A 99 -20.10 10.81 5.93
C PRO A 99 -18.62 10.95 6.30
N GLU A 100 -18.33 11.78 7.28
CA GLU A 100 -16.97 11.98 7.81
C GLU A 100 -15.94 12.43 6.74
N ARG A 101 -16.37 13.08 5.65
CA ARG A 101 -15.47 13.48 4.55
C ARG A 101 -14.25 14.30 5.00
N GLU A 102 -14.41 15.24 5.92
CA GLU A 102 -13.29 16.02 6.45
C GLU A 102 -12.26 15.15 7.19
N PHE A 103 -12.74 14.17 7.97
CA PHE A 103 -11.88 13.19 8.62
C PHE A 103 -11.16 12.32 7.59
N ILE A 104 -11.86 11.88 6.55
CA ILE A 104 -11.28 11.10 5.44
C ILE A 104 -10.20 11.92 4.71
N TYR A 105 -10.46 13.20 4.42
CA TYR A 105 -9.49 14.12 3.81
C TYR A 105 -8.20 14.17 4.62
N LYS A 106 -8.33 14.33 5.95
CA LYS A 106 -7.19 14.41 6.86
C LYS A 106 -6.40 13.09 6.90
N ILE A 107 -7.08 11.95 7.07
CA ILE A 107 -6.42 10.68 7.39
C ILE A 107 -5.93 9.94 6.13
N PHE A 108 -6.69 9.95 5.05
CA PHE A 108 -6.35 9.19 3.84
C PHE A 108 -5.67 10.04 2.76
N PHE A 109 -5.93 11.35 2.76
CA PHE A 109 -5.42 12.28 1.74
C PHE A 109 -4.49 13.36 2.32
N GLY A 110 -4.06 13.24 3.59
CA GLY A 110 -3.12 14.18 4.20
C GLY A 110 -3.65 15.61 4.37
N GLY A 111 -4.97 15.80 4.34
CA GLY A 111 -5.61 17.11 4.45
C GLY A 111 -5.39 18.01 3.22
N ARG A 112 -5.05 17.44 2.06
CA ARG A 112 -4.74 18.21 0.84
C ARG A 112 -5.95 18.82 0.14
N PHE A 113 -7.17 18.39 0.48
CA PHE A 113 -8.39 18.98 -0.06
C PHE A 113 -8.76 20.28 0.65
N PRO A 114 -9.32 21.28 -0.07
CA PRO A 114 -9.75 22.54 0.54
C PRO A 114 -10.80 22.32 1.63
N ARG A 115 -10.75 23.16 2.67
CA ARG A 115 -11.87 23.30 3.60
C ARG A 115 -12.79 24.39 3.07
N TRP A 116 -14.09 24.13 3.05
CA TRP A 116 -15.12 25.10 2.69
C TRP A 116 -15.77 25.66 3.94
#